data_AF-L8EVL2-F1
#
_entry.id   AF-L8EVL2-F1
#
_cell.length_a   1.000
_cell.length_b   1.000
_cell.length_c   1.000
_cell.angle_alpha   90.00
_cell.angle_beta   90.00
_cell.angle_gamma   90.00
#
_symmetry.space_group_name_H-M   'P 1'
#
loop_
_entity.id
_entity.type
_entity.pdbx_description
1 polymer ?
#
loop_
_entity_poly.entity_id
_entity_poly.type
_entity_poly.pdbx_seq_one_letter_code
_entity_poly.pdbx_strand_id
1 'polypeptide(L)'
;MNGETRLLAPLVPTRGYFPDFLTPAEGLLGVDEGLEAVRATPPARLHAELSRLPATRPLPSWLRALSEGDSAALGRLTGALQSYYENAVAPYWPRLQARIEADRAARGRALLDGGADHLLATLPPTMRWRPPVLEVDYPADRDLFLNGRGLLLLPSFFCRRTPVTFYDPDLTPVLVYPVEHPAPRLVTPAAPVHASLGKLVGRTRSAILHGVGGGCTTSELARRVDVSLASASQHATVLRDAGLLLTLRHGNAVLHTLTPLGAALLRGGPEVDVRGVDTRGLEIRGLEIKESEELEARAMAAREMEAREVDA
;
A
#
# COMPACT_ATOMS: atom_id res chain seq x y z
N MET A 1 20.64 -10.01 17.53
CA MET A 1 19.32 -10.60 17.23
C MET A 1 18.99 -11.92 17.93
N ASN A 2 19.84 -12.97 17.93
CA ASN A 2 19.44 -14.28 18.52
C ASN A 2 18.96 -14.22 20.00
N GLY A 3 19.48 -13.28 20.80
CA GLY A 3 19.06 -13.08 22.20
C GLY A 3 17.66 -12.47 22.35
N GLU A 4 17.35 -11.40 21.61
CA GLU A 4 16.04 -10.73 21.62
C GLU A 4 14.93 -11.68 21.17
N THR A 5 15.14 -12.37 20.05
CA THR A 5 14.15 -13.32 19.52
C THR A 5 13.87 -14.43 20.52
N ARG A 6 14.88 -14.89 21.26
CA ARG A 6 14.71 -15.90 22.32
C ARG A 6 13.94 -15.37 23.53
N LEU A 7 14.09 -14.08 23.87
CA LEU A 7 13.34 -13.44 24.94
C LEU A 7 11.87 -13.19 24.54
N LEU A 8 11.61 -12.79 23.30
CA LEU A 8 10.26 -12.44 22.83
C LEU A 8 9.43 -13.66 22.42
N ALA A 9 10.06 -14.75 21.97
CA ALA A 9 9.35 -15.94 21.48
C ALA A 9 8.31 -16.55 22.45
N PRO A 10 8.53 -16.60 23.78
CA PRO A 10 7.51 -17.06 24.72
C PRO A 10 6.28 -16.15 24.83
N LEU A 11 6.43 -14.86 24.53
CA LEU A 11 5.35 -13.86 24.57
C LEU A 11 4.58 -13.75 23.25
N VAL A 12 5.22 -14.12 22.13
CA VAL A 12 4.64 -14.03 20.78
C VAL A 12 4.61 -15.44 20.15
N PRO A 13 3.70 -16.32 20.59
CA PRO A 13 3.62 -17.67 20.06
C PRO A 13 3.17 -17.64 18.58
N THR A 14 3.61 -18.65 17.81
CA THR A 14 3.22 -18.79 16.40
C THR A 14 1.73 -19.07 16.20
N ARG A 15 1.05 -19.54 17.25
CA ARG A 15 -0.40 -19.81 17.30
C ARG A 15 -0.91 -19.57 18.71
N GLY A 16 -2.16 -19.10 18.82
CA GLY A 16 -2.84 -18.88 20.10
C GLY A 16 -2.81 -17.43 20.55
N TYR A 17 -3.17 -17.22 21.82
CA TYR A 17 -3.24 -15.91 22.44
C TYR A 17 -1.86 -15.24 22.50
N PHE A 18 -1.79 -13.96 22.12
CA PHE A 18 -0.67 -13.08 22.39
C PHE A 18 -1.14 -11.98 23.37
N PRO A 19 -0.33 -11.55 24.35
CA PRO A 19 -0.78 -10.57 25.33
C PRO A 19 -1.08 -9.20 24.72
N ASP A 20 -2.26 -8.65 24.98
CA ASP A 20 -2.74 -7.37 24.46
C ASP A 20 -1.91 -6.19 24.98
N PHE A 21 -1.29 -6.31 26.16
CA PHE A 21 -0.40 -5.26 26.68
C PHE A 21 0.83 -5.01 25.79
N LEU A 22 1.18 -5.93 24.87
CA LEU A 22 2.25 -5.75 23.89
C LEU A 22 1.82 -4.91 22.68
N THR A 23 0.53 -4.62 22.54
CA THR A 23 -0.04 -3.78 21.48
C THR A 23 -0.87 -2.64 22.08
N PRO A 24 -0.24 -1.73 22.86
CA PRO A 24 -0.92 -0.59 23.46
C PRO A 24 -1.41 0.39 22.38
N ALA A 25 -2.51 1.11 22.66
CA ALA A 25 -3.10 2.07 21.73
C ALA A 25 -2.13 3.24 21.45
N GLU A 26 -1.30 3.58 22.42
CA GLU A 26 -0.23 4.57 22.38
C GLU A 26 0.81 4.26 21.29
N GLY A 27 0.93 3.00 20.86
CA GLY A 27 1.77 2.61 19.73
C GLY A 27 1.37 3.29 18.39
N LEU A 28 0.17 3.86 18.31
CA LEU A 28 -0.25 4.70 17.18
C LEU A 28 0.49 6.06 17.13
N LEU A 29 1.01 6.52 18.27
CA LEU A 29 1.75 7.78 18.39
C LEU A 29 3.23 7.59 18.03
N GLY A 30 3.75 6.40 18.24
CA GLY A 30 5.15 6.07 17.95
C GLY A 30 5.62 4.85 18.73
N VAL A 31 6.84 4.39 18.40
CA VAL A 31 7.46 3.24 19.07
C VAL A 31 7.80 3.60 20.52
N ASP A 32 8.29 4.80 20.77
CA ASP A 32 8.70 5.23 22.11
C ASP A 32 7.49 5.34 23.04
N GLU A 33 6.38 5.93 22.59
CA GLU A 33 5.11 6.00 23.32
C GLU A 33 4.53 4.62 23.59
N GLY A 34 4.60 3.72 22.60
CA GLY A 34 4.19 2.33 22.77
C GLY A 34 5.04 1.60 23.81
N LEU A 35 6.36 1.76 23.79
CA LEU A 35 7.26 1.14 24.77
C LEU A 35 7.05 1.69 26.19
N GLU A 36 6.76 2.97 26.32
CA GLU A 36 6.41 3.57 27.61
C GLU A 36 5.07 3.03 28.14
N ALA A 37 4.06 2.87 27.27
CA ALA A 37 2.80 2.25 27.66
C ALA A 37 2.98 0.78 28.09
N VAL A 38 3.84 0.01 27.40
CA VAL A 38 4.20 -1.35 27.84
C VAL A 38 4.85 -1.30 29.23
N ARG A 39 5.78 -0.37 29.46
CA ARG A 39 6.47 -0.20 30.75
C ARG A 39 5.51 0.17 31.88
N ALA A 40 4.48 0.96 31.58
CA ALA A 40 3.47 1.41 32.52
C ALA A 40 2.32 0.39 32.77
N THR A 41 2.39 -0.81 32.19
CA THR A 41 1.34 -1.82 32.34
C THR A 41 1.15 -2.21 33.82
N PRO A 42 -0.08 -2.10 34.38
CA PRO A 42 -0.32 -2.47 35.77
C PRO A 42 -0.03 -3.95 36.06
N PRO A 43 0.56 -4.30 37.23
CA PRO A 43 0.88 -5.69 37.58
C PRO A 43 -0.32 -6.66 37.50
N ALA A 44 -1.52 -6.20 37.90
CA ALA A 44 -2.74 -7.00 37.81
C ALA A 44 -3.07 -7.40 36.35
N ARG A 45 -2.83 -6.49 35.39
CA ARG A 45 -3.03 -6.75 33.95
C ARG A 45 -1.96 -7.71 33.42
N LEU A 46 -0.69 -7.50 33.79
CA LEU A 46 0.40 -8.42 33.44
C LEU A 46 0.11 -9.85 33.92
N HIS A 47 -0.28 -10.00 35.19
CA HIS A 47 -0.64 -11.31 35.75
C HIS A 47 -1.79 -11.97 34.99
N ALA A 48 -2.89 -11.23 34.80
CA ALA A 48 -4.09 -11.76 34.15
C ALA A 48 -3.83 -12.19 32.69
N GLU A 49 -3.11 -11.38 31.92
CA GLU A 49 -2.84 -11.68 30.52
C GLU A 49 -1.78 -12.77 30.35
N LEU A 50 -0.69 -12.76 31.14
CA LEU A 50 0.35 -13.80 31.05
C LEU A 50 -0.16 -15.17 31.50
N SER A 51 -1.13 -15.23 32.40
CA SER A 51 -1.78 -16.48 32.82
C SER A 51 -2.61 -17.14 31.71
N ARG A 52 -2.97 -16.38 30.65
CA ARG A 52 -3.67 -16.91 29.45
C ARG A 52 -2.74 -17.53 28.43
N LEU A 53 -1.42 -17.32 28.56
CA LEU A 53 -0.47 -17.93 27.64
C LEU A 53 -0.54 -19.47 27.76
N PRO A 54 -0.54 -20.20 26.65
CA PRO A 54 -0.65 -21.65 26.68
C PRO A 54 0.52 -22.24 27.48
N ALA A 55 0.19 -22.98 28.55
CA ALA A 55 1.11 -23.57 29.53
C ALA A 55 1.95 -24.74 28.99
N THR A 56 2.40 -24.67 27.73
CA THR A 56 3.10 -25.78 27.05
C THR A 56 4.49 -26.03 27.62
N ARG A 57 5.02 -25.15 28.48
CA ARG A 57 6.31 -25.29 29.18
C ARG A 57 6.28 -24.58 30.53
N PRO A 58 7.09 -24.97 31.53
CA PRO A 58 7.32 -24.13 32.70
C PRO A 58 7.81 -22.75 32.23
N LEU A 59 7.09 -21.70 32.63
CA LEU A 59 7.42 -20.33 32.25
C LEU A 59 8.83 -20.00 32.75
N PRO A 60 9.70 -19.41 31.91
CA PRO A 60 11.01 -18.94 32.34
C PRO A 60 10.88 -18.03 33.57
N SER A 61 11.87 -18.07 34.47
CA SER A 61 11.84 -17.29 35.72
C SER A 61 11.62 -15.79 35.50
N TRP A 62 12.18 -15.23 34.42
CA TRP A 62 11.97 -13.83 34.07
C TRP A 62 10.51 -13.49 33.71
N LEU A 63 9.76 -14.46 33.15
CA LEU A 63 8.37 -14.28 32.78
C LEU A 63 7.45 -14.34 34.01
N ARG A 64 7.85 -15.13 35.03
CA ARG A 64 7.22 -15.09 36.36
C ARG A 64 7.43 -13.72 37.02
N ALA A 65 8.66 -13.22 37.04
CA ALA A 65 8.96 -11.88 37.55
C ALA A 65 8.15 -10.80 36.80
N LEU A 66 8.03 -10.92 35.48
CA LEU A 66 7.18 -10.04 34.68
C LEU A 66 5.71 -10.11 35.11
N SER A 67 5.17 -11.31 35.35
CA SER A 67 3.78 -11.48 35.82
C SER A 67 3.52 -10.91 37.21
N GLU A 68 4.56 -10.74 38.02
CA GLU A 68 4.52 -10.13 39.35
C GLU A 68 4.72 -8.60 39.28
N GLY A 69 4.96 -8.04 38.08
CA GLY A 69 5.17 -6.60 37.89
C GLY A 69 6.60 -6.13 38.17
N ASP A 70 7.59 -7.01 38.14
CA ASP A 70 9.00 -6.65 38.36
C ASP A 70 9.48 -5.61 37.33
N SER A 71 9.91 -4.44 37.82
CA SER A 71 10.34 -3.32 36.98
C SER A 71 11.59 -3.66 36.17
N ALA A 72 12.49 -4.49 36.70
CA ALA A 72 13.67 -4.95 35.98
C ALA A 72 13.29 -5.89 34.83
N ALA A 73 12.29 -6.77 35.01
CA ALA A 73 11.76 -7.61 33.95
C ALA A 73 11.07 -6.79 32.84
N LEU A 74 10.28 -5.78 33.19
CA LEU A 74 9.68 -4.83 32.24
C LEU A 74 10.75 -4.03 31.48
N GLY A 75 11.79 -3.57 32.18
CA GLY A 75 12.93 -2.88 31.57
C GLY A 75 13.66 -3.77 30.57
N ARG A 76 13.91 -5.04 30.91
CA ARG A 76 14.51 -6.01 29.97
C ARG A 76 13.62 -6.28 28.77
N LEU A 77 12.30 -6.40 28.96
CA LEU A 77 11.35 -6.62 27.86
C LEU A 77 11.31 -5.42 26.90
N THR A 78 11.12 -4.21 27.43
CA THR A 78 11.06 -2.99 26.61
C THR A 78 12.39 -2.71 25.92
N GLY A 79 13.52 -2.96 26.59
CA GLY A 79 14.84 -2.89 25.97
C GLY A 79 15.00 -3.88 24.80
N ALA A 80 14.53 -5.13 24.95
CA ALA A 80 14.58 -6.10 23.86
C ALA A 80 13.65 -5.74 22.69
N LEU A 81 12.47 -5.17 22.95
CA LEU A 81 11.57 -4.67 21.91
C LEU A 81 12.20 -3.49 21.16
N GLN A 82 12.82 -2.54 21.87
CA GLN A 82 13.54 -1.41 21.28
C GLN A 82 14.70 -1.90 20.40
N SER A 83 15.57 -2.75 20.92
CA SER A 83 16.69 -3.29 20.15
C SER A 83 16.23 -4.11 18.96
N TYR A 84 15.16 -4.89 19.08
CA TYR A 84 14.57 -5.60 17.94
C TYR A 84 14.06 -4.61 16.88
N TYR A 85 13.34 -3.56 17.28
CA TYR A 85 12.87 -2.54 16.35
C TYR A 85 14.05 -1.87 15.63
N GLU A 86 15.05 -1.39 16.34
CA GLU A 86 16.21 -0.69 15.79
C GLU A 86 17.02 -1.55 14.81
N ASN A 87 17.16 -2.85 15.09
CA ASN A 87 18.01 -3.74 14.29
C ASN A 87 17.25 -4.47 13.18
N ALA A 88 15.97 -4.80 13.39
CA ALA A 88 15.22 -5.66 12.48
C ALA A 88 14.11 -4.93 11.71
N VAL A 89 13.63 -3.78 12.20
CA VAL A 89 12.47 -3.07 11.62
C VAL A 89 12.87 -1.70 11.08
N ALA A 90 13.47 -0.84 11.90
CA ALA A 90 13.84 0.52 11.58
C ALA A 90 14.65 0.66 10.26
N PRO A 91 15.64 -0.20 9.96
CA PRO A 91 16.41 -0.10 8.71
C PRO A 91 15.55 -0.30 7.45
N TYR A 92 14.43 -1.01 7.58
CA TYR A 92 13.50 -1.30 6.49
C TYR A 92 12.22 -0.46 6.56
N TRP A 93 12.06 0.36 7.60
CA TRP A 93 10.83 1.10 7.87
C TRP A 93 10.31 1.92 6.69
N PRO A 94 11.14 2.69 5.94
CA PRO A 94 10.66 3.44 4.78
C PRO A 94 10.06 2.54 3.70
N ARG A 95 10.63 1.36 3.48
CA ARG A 95 10.14 0.36 2.51
C ARG A 95 8.83 -0.28 2.98
N LEU A 96 8.72 -0.57 4.27
CA LEU A 96 7.50 -1.09 4.87
C LEU A 96 6.36 -0.09 4.71
N GLN A 97 6.59 1.17 5.10
CA GLN A 97 5.61 2.26 4.95
C GLN A 97 5.19 2.44 3.49
N ALA A 98 6.14 2.47 2.55
CA ALA A 98 5.82 2.58 1.13
C ALA A 98 4.90 1.44 0.65
N ARG A 99 5.06 0.22 1.18
CA ARG A 99 4.21 -0.91 0.81
C ARG A 99 2.80 -0.79 1.38
N ILE A 100 2.68 -0.40 2.66
CA ILE A 100 1.39 -0.15 3.30
C ILE A 100 0.63 0.96 2.57
N GLU A 101 1.29 2.07 2.24
CA GLU A 101 0.62 3.18 1.53
C GLU A 101 0.22 2.82 0.11
N ALA A 102 1.03 2.03 -0.60
CA ALA A 102 0.65 1.54 -1.93
C ALA A 102 -0.61 0.67 -1.89
N ASP A 103 -0.75 -0.19 -0.89
CA ASP A 103 -1.96 -0.99 -0.68
C ASP A 103 -3.15 -0.08 -0.33
N ARG A 104 -3.01 0.83 0.65
CA ARG A 104 -4.06 1.81 1.03
C ARG A 104 -4.57 2.59 -0.17
N ALA A 105 -3.67 3.07 -1.04
CA ALA A 105 -4.04 3.81 -2.24
C ALA A 105 -4.72 2.93 -3.31
N ALA A 106 -4.36 1.66 -3.42
CA ALA A 106 -5.07 0.71 -4.28
C ALA A 106 -6.50 0.47 -3.79
N ARG A 107 -6.68 0.23 -2.47
CA ARG A 107 -8.01 0.07 -1.86
C ARG A 107 -8.85 1.35 -1.97
N GLY A 108 -8.24 2.50 -1.70
CA GLY A 108 -8.92 3.79 -1.79
C GLY A 108 -9.48 4.06 -3.19
N ARG A 109 -8.71 3.76 -4.25
CA ARG A 109 -9.20 3.87 -5.64
C ARG A 109 -10.36 2.91 -5.92
N ALA A 110 -10.21 1.64 -5.54
CA ALA A 110 -11.29 0.66 -5.72
C ALA A 110 -12.61 1.09 -5.02
N LEU A 111 -12.50 1.68 -3.83
CA LEU A 111 -13.66 2.23 -3.12
C LEU A 111 -14.32 3.38 -3.88
N LEU A 112 -13.52 4.30 -4.43
CA LEU A 112 -14.03 5.45 -5.18
C LEU A 112 -14.64 5.04 -6.52
N ASP A 113 -14.07 4.04 -7.19
CA ASP A 113 -14.47 3.61 -8.53
C ASP A 113 -15.73 2.73 -8.52
N GLY A 114 -15.92 1.91 -7.48
CA GLY A 114 -16.99 0.91 -7.45
C GLY A 114 -17.58 0.62 -6.07
N GLY A 115 -17.36 1.49 -5.10
CA GLY A 115 -17.91 1.36 -3.75
C GLY A 115 -17.31 0.21 -2.94
N ALA A 116 -18.01 -0.15 -1.86
CA ALA A 116 -17.53 -1.15 -0.91
C ALA A 116 -17.37 -2.54 -1.56
N ASP A 117 -18.30 -2.95 -2.42
CA ASP A 117 -18.23 -4.22 -3.13
C ASP A 117 -16.95 -4.35 -3.97
N HIS A 118 -16.60 -3.29 -4.71
CA HIS A 118 -15.39 -3.32 -5.53
C HIS A 118 -14.13 -3.33 -4.66
N LEU A 119 -14.08 -2.53 -3.59
CA LEU A 119 -12.97 -2.58 -2.63
C LEU A 119 -12.78 -3.99 -2.05
N LEU A 120 -13.86 -4.62 -1.57
CA LEU A 120 -13.81 -5.94 -0.93
C LEU A 120 -13.41 -7.03 -1.93
N ALA A 121 -13.84 -6.93 -3.19
CA ALA A 121 -13.45 -7.85 -4.25
C ALA A 121 -11.96 -7.77 -4.63
N THR A 122 -11.26 -6.66 -4.30
CA THR A 122 -9.83 -6.52 -4.58
C THR A 122 -8.91 -7.10 -3.51
N LEU A 123 -9.46 -7.54 -2.37
CA LEU A 123 -8.67 -8.02 -1.24
C LEU A 123 -7.85 -9.29 -1.60
N PRO A 124 -6.77 -9.58 -0.84
CA PRO A 124 -5.94 -10.75 -1.08
C PRO A 124 -6.74 -12.06 -1.11
N PRO A 125 -6.27 -13.13 -1.78
CA PRO A 125 -7.03 -14.39 -1.95
C PRO A 125 -7.48 -15.10 -0.65
N THR A 126 -6.85 -14.78 0.48
CA THR A 126 -7.23 -15.25 1.82
C THR A 126 -8.51 -14.59 2.35
N MET A 127 -9.08 -13.64 1.59
CA MET A 127 -10.29 -12.89 1.88
C MET A 127 -11.16 -12.89 0.62
N ARG A 128 -12.32 -13.54 0.69
CA ARG A 128 -13.20 -13.74 -0.47
C ARG A 128 -14.51 -13.00 -0.23
N TRP A 129 -14.75 -11.98 -1.04
CA TRP A 129 -16.03 -11.27 -1.03
C TRP A 129 -17.12 -12.10 -1.71
N ARG A 130 -18.12 -12.50 -0.94
CA ARG A 130 -19.34 -13.18 -1.41
C ARG A 130 -20.53 -12.42 -0.84
N PRO A 131 -20.94 -11.31 -1.49
CA PRO A 131 -21.91 -10.41 -0.90
C PRO A 131 -23.14 -11.15 -0.35
N PRO A 132 -23.56 -10.88 0.91
CA PRO A 132 -23.08 -9.81 1.80
C PRO A 132 -21.95 -10.22 2.77
N VAL A 133 -21.30 -11.38 2.56
CA VAL A 133 -20.34 -11.98 3.50
C VAL A 133 -18.91 -11.87 2.97
N LEU A 134 -17.99 -11.44 3.84
CA LEU A 134 -16.55 -11.52 3.59
C LEU A 134 -16.01 -12.78 4.27
N GLU A 135 -15.73 -13.82 3.49
CA GLU A 135 -15.12 -15.05 4.00
C GLU A 135 -13.61 -14.82 4.18
N VAL A 136 -13.05 -15.23 5.31
CA VAL A 136 -11.64 -15.02 5.62
C VAL A 136 -11.03 -16.30 6.15
N ASP A 137 -9.86 -16.67 5.61
CA ASP A 137 -9.09 -17.79 6.16
C ASP A 137 -8.62 -17.42 7.57
N TYR A 138 -9.22 -18.00 8.61
CA TYR A 138 -8.95 -17.71 10.01
C TYR A 138 -8.62 -19.01 10.79
N PRO A 139 -7.77 -18.98 11.83
CA PRO A 139 -7.40 -20.19 12.58
C PRO A 139 -8.55 -20.92 13.31
N ALA A 140 -9.74 -20.32 13.40
CA ALA A 140 -10.93 -20.89 14.02
C ALA A 140 -12.17 -20.62 13.17
N ASP A 141 -13.16 -21.51 13.22
CA ASP A 141 -14.44 -21.30 12.57
C ASP A 141 -15.30 -20.37 13.43
N ARG A 142 -15.74 -19.24 12.86
CA ARG A 142 -16.55 -18.25 13.57
C ARG A 142 -17.18 -17.26 12.58
N ASP A 143 -18.36 -16.78 12.97
CA ASP A 143 -19.03 -15.67 12.30
C ASP A 143 -18.86 -14.37 13.10
N LEU A 144 -18.60 -13.28 12.39
CA LEU A 144 -18.56 -11.94 12.96
C LEU A 144 -19.60 -11.07 12.27
N PHE A 145 -20.63 -10.69 13.01
CA PHE A 145 -21.70 -9.84 12.51
C PHE A 145 -21.38 -8.37 12.77
N LEU A 146 -21.28 -7.56 11.70
CA LEU A 146 -20.92 -6.15 11.83
C LEU A 146 -22.00 -5.32 12.56
N ASN A 147 -23.28 -5.69 12.44
CA ASN A 147 -24.41 -5.01 13.13
C ASN A 147 -24.37 -3.48 13.03
N GLY A 148 -24.00 -2.94 11.86
CA GLY A 148 -23.91 -1.50 11.62
C GLY A 148 -22.64 -0.81 12.18
N ARG A 149 -21.77 -1.52 12.89
CA ARG A 149 -20.52 -0.97 13.47
C ARG A 149 -19.44 -0.64 12.43
N GLY A 150 -19.62 -1.10 11.19
CA GLY A 150 -18.62 -1.02 10.13
C GLY A 150 -17.50 -2.04 10.27
N LEU A 151 -16.49 -1.94 9.41
CA LEU A 151 -15.31 -2.80 9.39
C LEU A 151 -14.07 -1.93 9.10
N LEU A 152 -13.08 -1.96 9.98
CA LEU A 152 -11.79 -1.32 9.74
C LEU A 152 -10.83 -2.32 9.09
N LEU A 153 -10.36 -2.01 7.88
CA LEU A 153 -9.34 -2.80 7.19
C LEU A 153 -7.94 -2.25 7.54
N LEU A 154 -7.13 -3.06 8.22
CA LEU A 154 -5.77 -2.69 8.63
C LEU A 154 -4.72 -3.51 7.83
N PRO A 155 -4.14 -2.95 6.75
CA PRO A 155 -3.07 -3.63 6.03
C PRO A 155 -1.83 -3.78 6.92
N SER A 156 -1.22 -4.96 6.93
CA SER A 156 -0.02 -5.26 7.71
C SER A 156 1.02 -6.01 6.88
N PHE A 157 2.28 -5.55 6.97
CA PHE A 157 3.42 -6.22 6.36
C PHE A 157 3.89 -7.44 7.16
N PHE A 158 3.63 -7.46 8.47
CA PHE A 158 4.05 -8.56 9.33
C PHE A 158 2.97 -9.66 9.41
N CYS A 159 1.73 -9.36 9.02
CA CYS A 159 0.72 -10.37 8.72
C CYS A 159 1.07 -11.05 7.39
N ARG A 160 1.37 -12.36 7.39
CA ARG A 160 1.82 -13.07 6.18
C ARG A 160 0.90 -14.19 5.70
N ARG A 161 0.11 -14.80 6.59
CA ARG A 161 -0.65 -16.02 6.27
C ARG A 161 -2.13 -15.74 6.25
N THR A 162 -2.70 -15.55 7.43
CA THR A 162 -4.14 -15.42 7.63
C THR A 162 -4.43 -14.07 8.26
N PRO A 163 -5.45 -13.34 7.80
CA PRO A 163 -5.90 -12.14 8.50
C PRO A 163 -6.26 -12.46 9.95
N VAL A 164 -6.17 -11.45 10.81
CA VAL A 164 -6.55 -11.56 12.22
C VAL A 164 -7.49 -10.44 12.62
N THR A 165 -8.35 -10.70 13.61
CA THR A 165 -9.22 -9.68 14.19
C THR A 165 -8.99 -9.63 15.69
N PHE A 166 -9.22 -8.47 16.29
CA PHE A 166 -9.23 -8.32 17.74
C PHE A 166 -10.48 -8.95 18.34
N TYR A 167 -10.36 -9.48 19.56
CA TYR A 167 -11.42 -10.28 20.19
C TYR A 167 -12.62 -9.44 20.68
N ASP A 168 -12.43 -8.15 20.97
CA ASP A 168 -13.44 -7.31 21.63
C ASP A 168 -14.74 -7.19 20.78
N PRO A 169 -15.87 -7.72 21.28
CA PRO A 169 -17.12 -7.76 20.53
C PRO A 169 -17.86 -6.42 20.52
N ASP A 170 -17.51 -5.46 21.35
CA ASP A 170 -18.23 -4.18 21.49
C ASP A 170 -17.60 -3.05 20.63
N LEU A 171 -16.36 -3.24 20.19
CA LEU A 171 -15.64 -2.28 19.35
C LEU A 171 -15.98 -2.45 17.86
N THR A 172 -15.61 -1.45 17.06
CA THR A 172 -15.61 -1.59 15.60
C THR A 172 -14.69 -2.76 15.21
N PRO A 173 -15.20 -3.77 14.50
CA PRO A 173 -14.40 -4.88 14.03
C PRO A 173 -13.18 -4.40 13.23
N VAL A 174 -11.99 -4.85 13.61
CA VAL A 174 -10.73 -4.54 12.91
C VAL A 174 -10.21 -5.81 12.25
N LEU A 175 -10.02 -5.79 10.94
CA LEU A 175 -9.45 -6.90 10.20
C LEU A 175 -8.05 -6.54 9.74
N VAL A 176 -7.06 -7.10 10.42
CA VAL A 176 -5.64 -6.98 10.08
C VAL A 176 -5.33 -8.00 8.99
N TYR A 177 -4.90 -7.57 7.81
CA TYR A 177 -4.72 -8.45 6.66
C TYR A 177 -3.33 -8.30 6.03
N PRO A 178 -2.83 -9.36 5.35
CA PRO A 178 -1.53 -9.30 4.71
C PRO A 178 -1.57 -8.31 3.55
N VAL A 179 -0.66 -7.34 3.54
CA VAL A 179 -0.36 -6.68 2.26
C VAL A 179 0.26 -7.70 1.32
N GLU A 180 -0.02 -7.58 0.03
CA GLU A 180 0.64 -8.42 -0.95
C GLU A 180 2.17 -8.30 -0.77
N HIS A 181 2.85 -9.42 -0.62
CA HIS A 181 4.30 -9.44 -0.70
C HIS A 181 4.68 -9.75 -2.14
N PRO A 182 5.66 -9.05 -2.74
CA PRO A 182 6.24 -9.56 -3.97
C PRO A 182 6.72 -10.98 -3.69
N ALA A 183 6.35 -11.93 -4.55
CA ALA A 183 6.99 -13.24 -4.56
C ALA A 183 8.51 -13.03 -4.48
N PRO A 184 9.28 -13.93 -3.83
CA PRO A 184 10.73 -13.85 -3.84
C PRO A 184 11.20 -14.00 -5.30
N ARG A 185 11.24 -12.86 -6.01
CA ARG A 185 11.81 -12.77 -7.33
C ARG A 185 13.30 -12.90 -7.06
N LEU A 186 13.90 -13.96 -7.61
CA LEU A 186 15.29 -13.89 -8.05
C LEU A 186 15.46 -12.52 -8.68
N VAL A 187 16.37 -11.72 -8.13
CA VAL A 187 16.58 -10.33 -8.55
C VAL A 187 17.03 -10.36 -10.02
N THR A 188 16.09 -10.37 -10.95
CA THR A 188 16.33 -9.91 -12.30
C THR A 188 16.41 -8.40 -12.20
N PRO A 189 17.53 -7.78 -12.58
CA PRO A 189 17.67 -6.32 -12.61
C PRO A 189 16.45 -5.71 -13.27
N ALA A 190 15.90 -4.66 -12.65
CA ALA A 190 14.73 -3.98 -13.19
C ALA A 190 14.98 -3.63 -14.67
N ALA A 191 14.01 -3.96 -15.51
CA ALA A 191 14.07 -3.74 -16.96
C ALA A 191 14.50 -2.28 -17.30
N PRO A 192 15.10 -2.05 -18.48
CA PRO A 192 15.76 -0.78 -18.87
C PRO A 192 14.88 0.49 -18.88
N VAL A 193 13.58 0.38 -18.60
CA VAL A 193 12.60 1.48 -18.56
C VAL A 193 12.94 2.53 -17.48
N HIS A 194 13.50 2.11 -16.34
CA HIS A 194 13.89 3.06 -15.28
C HIS A 194 15.11 3.90 -15.67
N ALA A 195 16.02 3.34 -16.47
CA ALA A 195 17.23 4.03 -16.90
C ALA A 195 16.95 5.05 -18.02
N SER A 196 15.98 4.79 -18.89
CA SER A 196 15.62 5.71 -19.99
C SER A 196 14.91 6.96 -19.47
N LEU A 197 13.98 6.83 -18.54
CA LEU A 197 13.29 7.99 -17.95
C LEU A 197 14.25 8.86 -17.13
N GLY A 198 15.17 8.24 -16.38
CA GLY A 198 16.22 8.95 -15.66
C GLY A 198 17.13 9.80 -16.54
N LYS A 199 17.34 9.42 -17.82
CA LYS A 199 18.06 10.22 -18.81
C LYS A 199 17.25 11.42 -19.31
N LEU A 200 15.92 11.29 -19.41
CA LEU A 200 15.04 12.34 -19.92
C LEU A 200 14.74 13.42 -18.86
N VAL A 201 14.30 13.03 -17.67
CA VAL A 201 13.83 13.97 -16.64
C VAL A 201 14.83 14.19 -15.51
N GLY A 202 15.94 13.45 -15.52
CA GLY A 202 16.93 13.40 -14.44
C GLY A 202 16.63 12.30 -13.42
N ARG A 203 17.70 11.72 -12.86
CA ARG A 203 17.64 10.57 -11.93
C ARG A 203 16.71 10.81 -10.74
N THR A 204 16.86 11.94 -10.05
CA THR A 204 16.07 12.27 -8.85
C THR A 204 14.59 12.47 -9.17
N ARG A 205 14.26 13.15 -10.28
CA ARG A 205 12.86 13.38 -10.67
C ARG A 205 12.19 12.09 -11.15
N SER A 206 12.93 11.23 -11.86
CA SER A 206 12.45 9.89 -12.22
C SER A 206 12.19 9.04 -10.97
N ALA A 207 13.09 9.08 -9.99
CA ALA A 207 12.89 8.40 -8.71
C ALA A 207 11.69 8.96 -7.94
N ILE A 208 11.46 10.28 -7.97
CA ILE A 208 10.27 10.91 -7.37
C ILE A 208 9.00 10.47 -8.09
N LEU A 209 8.94 10.47 -9.42
CA LEU A 209 7.78 9.99 -10.17
C LEU A 209 7.43 8.54 -9.83
N HIS A 210 8.43 7.65 -9.76
CA HIS A 210 8.23 6.28 -9.30
C HIS A 210 7.81 6.20 -7.82
N GLY A 211 8.37 7.07 -6.99
CA GLY A 211 8.14 7.14 -5.55
C GLY A 211 6.75 7.66 -5.17
N VAL A 212 6.06 8.37 -6.06
CA VAL A 212 4.70 8.91 -5.81
C VAL A 212 3.66 7.79 -5.67
N GLY A 213 3.79 6.71 -6.45
CA GLY A 213 2.87 5.57 -6.38
C GLY A 213 1.40 5.97 -6.48
N GLY A 214 0.58 5.56 -5.50
CA GLY A 214 -0.84 5.92 -5.40
C GLY A 214 -1.15 7.17 -4.58
N GLY A 215 -0.12 7.93 -4.18
CA GLY A 215 -0.26 9.09 -3.28
C GLY A 215 0.80 9.09 -2.20
N CYS A 216 1.39 10.25 -1.91
CA CYS A 216 2.30 10.42 -0.78
C CYS A 216 2.55 11.88 -0.40
N THR A 217 2.94 12.13 0.83
CA THR A 217 3.36 13.47 1.28
C THR A 217 4.77 13.84 0.82
N THR A 218 5.13 15.13 0.88
CA THR A 218 6.50 15.58 0.54
C THR A 218 7.56 14.94 1.44
N SER A 219 7.25 14.71 2.72
CA SER A 219 8.16 14.04 3.67
C SER A 219 8.30 12.55 3.39
N GLU A 220 7.26 11.90 2.90
CA GLU A 220 7.37 10.53 2.37
C GLU A 220 8.20 10.46 1.10
N LEU A 221 8.05 11.41 0.17
CA LEU A 221 8.90 11.47 -1.03
C LEU A 221 10.38 11.63 -0.70
N ALA A 222 10.70 12.54 0.22
CA ALA A 222 12.06 12.77 0.70
C ALA A 222 12.68 11.47 1.24
N ARG A 223 11.94 10.75 2.08
CA ARG A 223 12.39 9.46 2.65
C ARG A 223 12.49 8.34 1.61
N ARG A 224 11.56 8.26 0.65
CA ARG A 224 11.55 7.20 -0.37
C ARG A 224 12.70 7.32 -1.37
N VAL A 225 13.11 8.55 -1.69
CA VAL A 225 14.12 8.86 -2.72
C VAL A 225 15.49 9.17 -2.12
N ASP A 226 15.61 9.19 -0.78
CA ASP A 226 16.82 9.51 -0.03
C ASP A 226 17.37 10.91 -0.39
N VAL A 227 16.48 11.92 -0.29
CA VAL A 227 16.82 13.32 -0.51
C VAL A 227 16.26 14.19 0.61
N SER A 228 16.79 15.40 0.76
CA SER A 228 16.27 16.35 1.75
C SER A 228 14.82 16.74 1.46
N LEU A 229 14.06 17.11 2.51
CA LEU A 229 12.69 17.59 2.36
C LEU A 229 12.58 18.79 1.40
N ALA A 230 13.54 19.70 1.46
CA ALA A 230 13.62 20.85 0.56
C ALA A 230 13.81 20.42 -0.90
N SER A 231 14.72 19.47 -1.15
CA SER A 231 14.96 18.93 -2.50
C SER A 231 13.74 18.18 -3.03
N ALA A 232 13.08 17.36 -2.19
CA ALA A 232 11.85 16.68 -2.56
C ALA A 232 10.73 17.66 -2.92
N SER A 233 10.55 18.73 -2.13
CA SER A 233 9.56 19.77 -2.38
C SER A 233 9.83 20.52 -3.70
N GLN A 234 11.09 20.88 -3.94
CA GLN A 234 11.50 21.55 -5.17
C GLN A 234 11.24 20.67 -6.40
N HIS A 235 11.63 19.40 -6.35
CA HIS A 235 11.40 18.48 -7.46
C HIS A 235 9.92 18.14 -7.66
N ALA A 236 9.15 17.96 -6.59
CA ALA A 236 7.70 17.79 -6.68
C ALA A 236 7.03 19.01 -7.31
N THR A 237 7.53 20.22 -7.02
CA THR A 237 7.07 21.45 -7.66
C THR A 237 7.33 21.46 -9.15
N VAL A 238 8.56 21.20 -9.58
CA VAL A 238 8.90 21.11 -11.02
C VAL A 238 8.04 20.07 -11.74
N LEU A 239 7.83 18.90 -11.14
CA LEU A 239 7.02 17.83 -11.74
C LEU A 239 5.53 18.18 -11.78
N ARG A 240 5.03 18.94 -10.80
CA ARG A 240 3.65 19.46 -10.81
C ARG A 240 3.46 20.52 -11.87
N ASP A 241 4.40 21.46 -11.99
CA ASP A 241 4.34 22.54 -12.97
C ASP A 241 4.45 21.99 -14.40
N ALA A 242 5.14 20.85 -14.58
CA ALA A 242 5.17 20.07 -15.82
C ALA A 242 3.90 19.21 -16.06
N GLY A 243 2.90 19.27 -15.18
CA GLY A 243 1.66 18.50 -15.29
C GLY A 243 1.80 17.00 -15.04
N LEU A 244 2.90 16.54 -14.45
CA LEU A 244 3.15 15.13 -14.15
C LEU A 244 2.66 14.73 -12.74
N LEU A 245 2.55 15.70 -11.84
CA LEU A 245 1.98 15.52 -10.50
C LEU A 245 0.78 16.44 -10.28
N LEU A 246 -0.15 15.94 -9.49
CA LEU A 246 -1.21 16.71 -8.88
C LEU A 246 -0.97 16.76 -7.37
N THR A 247 -1.05 17.96 -6.79
CA THR A 247 -0.96 18.17 -5.35
C THR A 247 -2.36 18.44 -4.80
N LEU A 248 -2.80 17.60 -3.86
CA LEU A 248 -4.07 17.72 -3.16
C LEU A 248 -3.82 18.03 -1.69
N ARG A 249 -4.59 18.96 -1.13
CA ARG A 249 -4.56 19.23 0.31
C ARG A 249 -5.63 18.39 0.99
N HIS A 250 -5.22 17.52 1.89
CA HIS A 250 -6.11 16.66 2.67
C HIS A 250 -5.92 16.96 4.16
N GLY A 251 -6.82 17.77 4.72
CA GLY A 251 -6.66 18.33 6.06
C GLY A 251 -5.37 19.14 6.20
N ASN A 252 -4.54 18.78 7.18
CA ASN A 252 -3.23 19.42 7.40
C ASN A 252 -2.09 18.84 6.54
N ALA A 253 -2.35 17.80 5.75
CA ALA A 253 -1.35 17.15 4.92
C ALA A 253 -1.46 17.55 3.44
N VAL A 254 -0.30 17.63 2.78
CA VAL A 254 -0.18 17.86 1.34
C VAL A 254 0.22 16.55 0.68
N LEU A 255 -0.62 16.03 -0.21
CA LEU A 255 -0.43 14.74 -0.87
C LEU A 255 -0.17 14.96 -2.37
N HIS A 256 0.89 14.36 -2.89
CA HIS A 256 1.22 14.31 -4.31
C HIS A 256 0.70 13.02 -4.90
N THR A 257 0.07 13.11 -6.07
CA THR A 257 -0.42 11.98 -6.86
C THR A 257 0.07 12.13 -8.30
N LEU A 258 0.14 11.02 -9.03
CA LEU A 258 0.45 11.06 -10.46
C LEU A 258 -0.77 11.55 -11.24
N THR A 259 -0.56 12.45 -12.18
CA THR A 259 -1.56 12.74 -13.22
C THR A 259 -1.62 11.58 -14.22
N PRO A 260 -2.64 11.51 -15.09
CA PRO A 260 -2.65 10.56 -16.20
C PRO A 260 -1.40 10.63 -17.08
N LEU A 261 -0.88 11.84 -17.32
CA LEU A 261 0.36 12.08 -18.07
C LEU A 261 1.58 11.52 -17.32
N GLY A 262 1.71 11.80 -16.02
CA GLY A 262 2.79 11.23 -15.19
C GLY A 262 2.75 9.70 -15.17
N ALA A 263 1.57 9.10 -15.05
CA ALA A 263 1.41 7.65 -15.10
C ALA A 263 1.72 7.05 -16.48
N ALA A 264 1.34 7.73 -17.57
CA ALA A 264 1.69 7.31 -18.93
C ALA A 264 3.21 7.35 -19.17
N LEU A 265 3.88 8.39 -18.68
CA LEU A 265 5.32 8.55 -18.78
C LEU A 265 6.08 7.42 -18.05
N LEU A 266 5.54 6.94 -16.92
CA LEU A 266 6.10 5.80 -16.17
C LEU A 266 5.89 4.45 -16.87
N ARG A 267 4.77 4.28 -17.58
CA ARG A 267 4.49 3.05 -18.35
C ARG A 267 5.36 2.95 -19.61
N GLY A 268 5.79 4.10 -20.15
CA GLY A 268 6.43 4.17 -21.47
C GLY A 268 5.41 4.04 -22.60
N GLY A 269 5.85 4.35 -23.83
CA GLY A 269 5.08 4.04 -25.03
C GLY A 269 5.14 2.54 -25.35
N PRO A 270 4.21 2.00 -26.18
CA PRO A 270 4.36 0.66 -26.71
C PRO A 270 5.72 0.52 -27.41
N GLU A 271 6.36 -0.63 -27.23
CA GLU A 271 7.60 -0.97 -27.94
C GLU A 271 7.26 -1.03 -29.43
N VAL A 272 7.54 0.03 -30.17
CA VAL A 272 7.43 0.00 -31.63
C VAL A 272 8.60 -0.84 -32.11
N ASP A 273 8.34 -2.09 -32.46
CA ASP A 273 9.33 -2.94 -33.10
C ASP A 273 9.64 -2.40 -34.50
N VAL A 274 10.65 -1.55 -34.59
CA VAL A 274 11.13 -1.01 -35.86
C VAL A 274 11.94 -2.05 -36.65
N ARG A 275 12.10 -3.29 -36.16
CA ARG A 275 12.87 -4.35 -36.85
C ARG A 275 12.02 -5.23 -37.77
N GLY A 276 10.74 -4.90 -37.95
CA GLY A 276 9.83 -5.57 -38.88
C GLY A 276 9.38 -4.72 -40.08
N VAL A 277 9.90 -3.50 -40.27
CA VAL A 277 9.62 -2.74 -41.50
C VAL A 277 10.53 -3.28 -42.59
N ASP A 278 10.04 -4.26 -43.34
CA ASP A 278 10.62 -4.65 -44.61
C ASP A 278 10.54 -3.46 -45.59
N THR A 279 11.62 -2.69 -45.65
CA THR A 279 11.78 -1.60 -46.63
C THR A 279 12.04 -2.12 -48.05
N ARG A 280 11.94 -3.43 -48.31
CA ARG A 280 12.08 -4.02 -49.65
C ARG A 280 10.76 -4.46 -50.29
N GLY A 281 9.62 -4.03 -49.73
CA GLY A 281 8.30 -4.34 -50.28
C GLY A 281 7.33 -3.17 -50.46
N LEU A 282 7.74 -1.91 -50.21
CA LEU A 282 6.93 -0.74 -50.55
C LEU A 282 7.18 -0.31 -51.99
N GLU A 283 6.65 -1.10 -52.94
CA GLU A 283 6.07 -0.46 -54.11
C GLU A 283 5.01 0.49 -53.57
N ILE A 284 5.26 1.80 -53.67
CA ILE A 284 4.20 2.80 -53.59
C ILE A 284 3.33 2.58 -54.83
N ARG A 285 2.43 1.59 -54.76
CA ARG A 285 1.25 1.59 -55.64
C ARG A 285 0.39 2.73 -55.12
N GLY A 286 0.33 3.78 -55.93
CA GLY A 286 -0.48 4.96 -55.67
C GLY A 286 -1.88 4.54 -55.26
N LEU A 287 -2.22 4.81 -54.00
CA LEU A 287 -3.60 5.01 -53.60
C LEU A 287 -3.99 6.36 -54.20
N GLU A 288 -4.49 6.31 -55.44
CA GLU A 288 -5.34 7.37 -55.95
C GLU A 288 -6.42 7.63 -54.91
N ILE A 289 -6.41 8.85 -54.38
CA ILE A 289 -7.45 9.37 -53.50
C ILE A 289 -8.71 9.53 -54.36
N LYS A 290 -9.52 8.48 -54.44
CA LYS A 290 -10.92 8.56 -54.89
C LYS A 290 -11.84 8.66 -53.68
N GLU A 291 -11.68 9.73 -52.91
CA GLU A 291 -12.66 10.10 -51.87
C GLU A 291 -13.02 11.61 -51.88
N SER A 292 -12.54 12.36 -52.88
CA SER A 292 -12.87 13.79 -53.02
C SER A 292 -14.07 14.05 -53.95
N GLU A 293 -14.26 13.30 -55.03
CA GLU A 293 -15.35 13.57 -55.99
C GLU A 293 -16.73 13.05 -55.50
N GLU A 294 -16.78 11.93 -54.76
CA GLU A 294 -18.06 11.39 -54.25
C GLU A 294 -18.63 12.22 -53.09
N LEU A 295 -17.77 12.87 -52.31
CA LEU A 295 -18.17 13.75 -51.21
C LEU A 295 -18.62 15.12 -51.73
N GLU A 296 -17.98 15.65 -52.78
CA GLU A 296 -18.42 16.85 -53.47
C GLU A 296 -19.71 16.63 -54.28
N ALA A 297 -19.87 15.48 -54.94
CA ALA A 297 -21.12 15.13 -55.64
C ALA A 297 -22.31 14.98 -54.67
N ARG A 298 -22.09 14.37 -53.49
CA ARG A 298 -23.11 14.28 -52.43
C ARG A 298 -23.44 15.63 -51.80
N ALA A 299 -22.45 16.50 -51.63
CA ALA A 299 -22.67 17.86 -51.13
C ALA A 299 -23.38 18.76 -52.16
N MET A 300 -23.15 18.55 -53.46
CA MET A 300 -23.81 19.29 -54.53
C MET A 300 -25.27 18.84 -54.73
N ALA A 301 -25.54 17.53 -54.66
CA ALA A 301 -26.90 16.99 -54.73
C ALA A 301 -27.78 17.38 -53.53
N ALA A 302 -27.19 17.53 -52.33
CA ALA A 302 -27.90 18.01 -51.15
C ALA A 302 -28.31 19.50 -51.28
N ARG A 303 -27.44 20.33 -51.87
CA ARG A 303 -27.73 21.76 -52.09
C ARG A 303 -28.77 22.02 -53.19
N GLU A 304 -28.83 21.16 -54.21
CA GLU A 304 -29.89 21.25 -55.24
C GLU A 304 -31.26 20.78 -54.74
N MET A 305 -31.32 19.86 -53.78
CA MET A 305 -32.57 19.44 -53.15
C MET A 305 -33.15 20.55 -52.25
N GLU A 306 -32.29 21.21 -51.48
CA GLU A 306 -32.67 22.31 -50.58
C GLU A 306 -33.11 23.57 -51.34
N ALA A 307 -32.57 23.80 -52.55
CA ALA A 307 -32.98 24.92 -53.41
C ALA A 307 -34.33 24.70 -54.11
N ARG A 308 -34.77 23.46 -54.31
CA ARG A 308 -36.07 23.14 -54.94
C ARG A 308 -37.24 23.15 -53.96
N GLU A 309 -36.97 23.09 -52.66
CA GLU A 309 -37.99 23.12 -51.61
C GLU A 309 -38.38 24.55 -51.19
N VAL A 310 -37.64 25.57 -51.66
CA VAL A 310 -37.87 26.99 -51.34
C VAL A 310 -38.68 27.72 -52.44
N ASP A 311 -38.82 27.13 -53.63
CA ASP A 311 -39.53 27.71 -54.80
C ASP A 311 -40.82 26.92 -55.20
N ALA A 312 -41.36 26.08 -54.31
CA ALA A 312 -42.66 25.40 -54.46
C ALA A 312 -43.66 25.87 -53.40
#